data_AF-A0A7X8JWY0-F1
#
_entry.id   AF-A0A7X8JWY0-F1
#
_cell.length_a   1.000
_cell.length_b   1.000
_cell.length_c   1.000
_cell.angle_alpha   90.00
_cell.angle_beta   90.00
_cell.angle_gamma   90.00
#
_symmetry.space_group_name_H-M   'P 1'
#
loop_
_entity.id
_entity.type
_entity.pdbx_description
1 polymer ?
#
loop_
_entity_poly.entity_id
_entity_poly.type
_entity_poly.pdbx_seq_one_letter_code
_entity_poly.pdbx_strand_id
1 'polypeptide(L)' 'MKNTKQCPKCNSTSLLKIPGKHTGYGSGNIIFVGLTALSAVKVTRFVCEQCGYSEEWIENKADIQKLANKYKRS' A
#
# COMPACT_ATOMS: atom_id res chain seq x y z
N MET A 1 3.35 10.92 4.13
CA MET A 1 4.56 10.22 4.62
C MET A 1 5.55 9.93 3.50
N LYS A 2 5.13 9.37 2.36
CA LYS A 2 6.03 9.06 1.23
C LYS A 2 6.81 10.28 0.71
N ASN A 3 6.09 11.37 0.45
CA ASN A 3 6.66 12.56 -0.18
C ASN A 3 7.28 13.53 0.84
N THR A 4 6.60 13.73 1.97
CA THR A 4 7.00 14.70 3.01
C THR A 4 8.05 14.15 3.97
N LYS A 5 8.24 12.83 4.03
CA LYS A 5 9.07 12.14 5.04
C LYS A 5 8.67 12.46 6.49
N GLN A 6 7.43 12.89 6.70
CA GLN A 6 6.85 13.23 8.01
C GLN A 6 5.43 12.65 8.13
N CYS A 7 5.05 12.33 9.36
CA CYS A 7 3.68 11.94 9.69
C CYS A 7 2.74 13.16 9.64
N PRO A 8 1.65 13.14 8.86
CA PRO A 8 0.74 14.28 8.76
C PRO A 8 -0.15 14.47 10.00
N LYS A 9 -0.10 13.56 10.97
CA LYS A 9 -0.93 13.61 12.19
C LYS A 9 -0.19 14.13 13.41
N CYS A 10 1.09 13.84 13.53
CA CYS A 10 1.91 14.24 14.70
C CYS A 10 3.25 14.89 14.33
N ASN A 11 3.52 15.11 13.03
CA ASN A 11 4.75 15.69 12.48
C ASN A 11 6.05 14.91 12.78
N SER A 12 5.96 13.74 13.42
CA SER A 12 7.12 12.87 13.64
C SER A 12 7.78 12.44 12.32
N THR A 13 9.11 12.36 12.33
CA THR A 13 9.96 11.81 11.25
C THR A 13 10.32 10.33 11.48
N SER A 14 9.91 9.73 12.60
CA SER A 14 10.08 8.30 12.89
C SER A 14 9.02 7.50 12.13
N LEU A 15 9.41 6.98 10.95
CA LEU A 15 8.53 6.30 10.02
C LEU A 15 9.12 4.95 9.61
N LEU A 16 8.33 3.90 9.72
CA LEU A 16 8.62 2.59 9.13
C LEU A 16 8.08 2.52 7.71
N LYS A 17 8.90 2.02 6.77
CA LYS A 17 8.45 1.65 5.42
C LYS A 17 8.34 0.14 5.32
N ILE A 18 7.12 -0.36 5.22
CA ILE A 18 6.81 -1.78 5.04
C ILE A 18 6.54 -2.00 3.55
N PRO A 19 7.46 -2.64 2.80
CA PRO A 19 7.25 -2.89 1.38
C PRO A 19 6.06 -3.83 1.16
N GLY A 20 5.31 -3.60 0.09
CA GLY A 20 4.27 -4.53 -0.34
C GLY A 20 4.87 -5.89 -0.66
N LYS A 21 4.45 -6.92 0.09
CA LYS A 21 4.91 -8.29 -0.09
C LYS A 21 3.70 -9.20 -0.23
N HIS A 22 3.75 -10.06 -1.23
CA HIS A 22 2.87 -11.20 -1.34
C HIS A 22 3.54 -12.36 -0.59
N THR A 23 2.87 -12.88 0.44
CA THR A 23 3.31 -14.06 1.19
C THR A 23 2.38 -15.23 0.91
N GLY A 24 2.78 -16.44 1.29
CA GLY A 24 2.00 -17.66 1.04
C GLY A 24 0.54 -17.54 1.47
N TYR A 25 -0.35 -18.26 0.78
CA TYR A 25 -1.80 -18.25 1.02
C TYR A 25 -2.51 -16.90 0.77
N GLY A 26 -1.95 -16.02 -0.07
CA GLY A 26 -2.60 -14.74 -0.40
C GLY A 26 -2.55 -13.72 0.75
N SER A 27 -1.63 -13.91 1.69
CA SER A 27 -1.40 -13.01 2.81
C SER A 27 -0.44 -11.88 2.43
N GLY A 28 -0.39 -10.84 3.27
CA GLY A 28 0.49 -9.68 3.11
C GLY A 28 -0.26 -8.41 2.71
N ASN A 29 0.50 -7.37 2.36
CA ASN A 29 -0.05 -6.07 1.99
C ASN A 29 -0.35 -6.07 0.48
N ILE A 30 -1.46 -6.69 0.11
CA ILE A 30 -1.88 -6.85 -1.29
C ILE A 30 -3.38 -6.58 -1.49
N ILE A 31 -3.75 -6.20 -2.72
CA ILE A 31 -5.14 -6.07 -3.17
C ILE A 31 -5.36 -7.04 -4.33
N PHE A 32 -6.33 -7.94 -4.20
CA PHE A 32 -6.66 -8.88 -5.26
C PHE A 32 -7.40 -8.20 -6.42
N VAL A 33 -6.86 -8.33 -7.63
CA VAL A 33 -7.57 -7.90 -8.85
C VAL A 33 -8.11 -9.05 -9.70
N GLY A 34 -7.63 -10.28 -9.53
CA GLY A 34 -8.18 -11.48 -10.16
C GLY A 34 -8.43 -12.63 -9.17
N LEU A 35 -8.55 -13.85 -9.70
CA LEU A 35 -8.87 -15.06 -8.93
C LEU A 35 -7.68 -15.64 -8.14
N THR A 36 -6.46 -15.32 -8.54
CA THR A 36 -5.24 -15.87 -7.91
C THR A 36 -4.38 -14.77 -7.34
N ALA A 37 -3.54 -15.11 -6.37
CA ALA A 37 -2.67 -14.13 -5.72
C ALA A 37 -1.54 -13.62 -6.63
N LEU A 38 -1.27 -14.30 -7.76
CA LEU A 38 -0.40 -13.80 -8.83
C LEU A 38 -0.94 -12.54 -9.49
N SER A 39 -2.27 -12.36 -9.47
CA SER A 39 -2.89 -11.14 -10.00
C SER A 39 -2.79 -9.97 -9.02
N ALA A 40 -2.41 -10.19 -7.76
CA ALA A 40 -2.58 -9.19 -6.73
C ALA A 40 -1.62 -7.98 -6.90
N VAL A 41 -2.14 -6.81 -6.58
CA VAL A 41 -1.40 -5.56 -6.53
C VAL A 41 -0.74 -5.42 -5.17
N LYS A 42 0.55 -5.11 -5.14
CA LYS A 42 1.30 -4.90 -3.90
C LYS A 42 1.08 -3.48 -3.36
N VAL A 43 0.92 -3.38 -2.04
CA VAL A 43 0.69 -2.11 -1.33
C VAL A 43 1.85 -1.84 -0.38
N THR A 44 2.60 -0.78 -0.61
CA THR A 44 3.60 -0.30 0.35
C THR A 44 2.87 0.46 1.46
N ARG A 45 3.22 0.22 2.72
CA ARG A 45 2.67 0.94 3.86
C ARG A 45 3.76 1.72 4.59
N PHE A 46 3.53 2.99 4.81
CA PHE A 46 4.30 3.82 5.73
C PHE A 46 3.57 3.85 7.06
N VAL A 47 4.24 3.56 8.17
CA VAL A 47 3.66 3.60 9.53
C VAL A 47 4.44 4.58 10.40
N CYS A 48 3.75 5.49 11.08
CA CYS A 48 4.37 6.36 12.06
C CYS A 48 4.57 5.62 13.38
N GLU A 49 5.81 5.56 13.86
CA GLU A 49 6.16 4.85 15.09
C GLU A 49 5.66 5.57 16.35
N GLN A 50 5.32 6.85 16.25
CA GLN A 50 4.89 7.66 17.38
C GLN A 50 3.37 7.63 17.62
N CYS A 51 2.57 7.71 16.55
CA CYS A 51 1.11 7.81 16.67
C CYS A 51 0.34 6.68 15.97
N GLY A 52 1.03 5.74 15.32
CA GLY A 52 0.41 4.61 14.63
C GLY A 52 -0.29 4.95 13.31
N TYR A 53 -0.37 6.23 12.90
CA TYR A 53 -0.94 6.60 11.60
C TYR A 53 -0.21 5.89 10.47
N SER A 54 -0.97 5.29 9.55
CA SER A 54 -0.44 4.62 8.38
C SER A 54 -0.94 5.23 7.08
N GLU A 55 -0.03 5.41 6.12
CA GLU A 55 -0.31 5.84 4.74
C GLU A 55 0.07 4.72 3.78
N GLU A 56 -0.83 4.38 2.85
CA GLU A 56 -0.61 3.32 1.86
C GLU A 56 -0.28 3.88 0.49
N TRP A 57 0.52 3.14 -0.28
CA TRP A 57 0.97 3.55 -1.60
C TRP A 57 1.06 2.39 -2.59
N ILE A 58 0.48 2.58 -3.78
CA ILE A 58 0.71 1.72 -4.93
C ILE A 58 1.84 2.31 -5.76
N GLU A 59 2.97 1.62 -5.83
CA GLU A 59 4.20 2.15 -6.45
C GLU A 59 4.16 2.06 -7.99
N ASN A 60 3.48 1.05 -8.54
CA ASN A 60 3.45 0.78 -9.97
C ASN A 60 2.20 1.39 -10.63
N LYS A 61 2.39 2.25 -11.65
CA LYS A 61 1.30 2.86 -12.43
C LYS A 61 0.40 1.83 -13.12
N ALA A 62 0.95 0.74 -13.63
CA ALA A 62 0.17 -0.32 -14.26
C ALA A 62 -0.76 -1.01 -13.24
N ASP A 63 -0.32 -1.16 -11.99
CA ASP A 63 -1.16 -1.71 -10.93
C ASP A 63 -2.27 -0.75 -10.51
N ILE A 64 -2.02 0.57 -10.52
CA ILE A 64 -3.08 1.58 -10.35
C ILE A 64 -4.11 1.43 -11.47
N GLN A 65 -3.70 1.22 -12.72
CA GLN A 65 -4.62 0.98 -13.83
C GLN A 65 -5.44 -0.31 -13.65
N LYS A 66 -4.81 -1.40 -13.17
CA LYS A 66 -5.54 -2.65 -12.85
C LYS A 66 -6.62 -2.41 -11.80
N LEU A 67 -6.30 -1.67 -10.74
CA LEU A 67 -7.26 -1.31 -9.70
C LEU A 67 -8.40 -0.46 -10.26
N ALA A 68 -8.07 0.56 -11.07
CA ALA A 68 -9.07 1.39 -11.73
C ALA A 68 -9.98 0.53 -12.61
N ASN A 69 -9.44 -0.33 -13.47
CA ASN A 69 -10.26 -1.19 -14.34
C ASN A 69 -11.18 -2.13 -13.55
N LYS A 70 -10.77 -2.60 -12.36
CA LYS A 70 -11.58 -3.50 -11.52
C LYS A 70 -12.65 -2.78 -10.71
N TYR A 71 -12.31 -1.65 -10.10
CA TYR A 71 -13.13 -1.00 -9.07
C TYR A 71 -13.78 0.32 -9.53
N LYS A 72 -13.41 0.86 -10.69
CA LYS A 72 -14.08 2.03 -11.27
C LYS A 72 -15.50 1.61 -11.63
N ARG A 73 -16.45 1.98 -10.77
CA ARG A 73 -17.88 1.87 -11.08
C ARG A 73 -18.19 2.78 -12.26
N SER A 74 -18.93 2.25 -13.22
CA SER A 74 -19.65 3.00 -14.26
C SER A 74 -20.71 3.89 -13.65
#